data_AF-A0A8J3KKU6-F1
#
_entry.id   AF-A0A8J3KKU6-F1
#
_cell.length_a   1.000
_cell.length_b   1.000
_cell.length_c   1.000
_cell.angle_alpha   90.00
_cell.angle_beta   90.00
_cell.angle_gamma   90.00
#
_symmetry.space_group_name_H-M   'P 1'
#
loop_
_entity.id
_entity.type
_entity.pdbx_description
1 polymer ?
#
loop_
_entity_poly.entity_id
_entity_poly.type
_entity_poly.pdbx_seq_one_letter_code
_entity_poly.pdbx_strand_id
1 'polypeptide(L)'
;MPTTLPAKGWRIPDPAQPEVIEHDDMLWKPIEGATATADEFVAARALMIALHDSWNPWERQDRAGEYDAVVAVFEQWTRAEPGFRVKTAEDIDAWMAEMDERFKRERQESERERLARVPLYDEGRFLARWALREQQAILDHNVRERDELHARTSGAAMDERRRAGAIAQLDEVIAGAERRIAVLSVQVGDSETVFDPRGRLPAQRRASALTTFSIRREKQVYELREKVTSCNLQLKSTKGRAARASIRDELHRANGLLERLLAVPRLTADDMCGDCDLPANWHGWSFRGYGGLLGEGPCPAWPGWAERIRRAREMFLAATDRQTPAPPSPPKPEPLAVIPSGLSIDDMITQLAAARAEHPKAVVRRGNRNRLELWPE
;
A
#
# COMPACT_ATOMS: atom_id res chain seq x y z
N MET A 1 -42.66 -10.18 -62.37
CA MET A 1 -43.56 -9.59 -61.36
C MET A 1 -42.70 -8.96 -60.29
N PRO A 2 -42.74 -7.63 -60.10
CA PRO A 2 -41.89 -6.94 -59.13
C PRO A 2 -42.60 -6.88 -57.78
N THR A 3 -41.94 -7.36 -56.73
CA THR A 3 -42.38 -7.20 -55.34
C THR A 3 -41.66 -6.00 -54.76
N THR A 4 -42.33 -4.85 -54.76
CA THR A 4 -41.88 -3.64 -54.07
C THR A 4 -42.02 -3.80 -52.56
N LEU A 5 -40.89 -3.65 -51.85
CA LEU A 5 -40.81 -3.52 -50.40
C LEU A 5 -41.57 -2.28 -49.93
N PRO A 6 -42.31 -2.31 -48.81
CA PRO A 6 -42.88 -1.11 -48.23
C PRO A 6 -41.78 -0.23 -47.63
N ALA A 7 -41.79 1.04 -48.04
CA ALA A 7 -40.92 2.08 -47.53
C ALA A 7 -41.03 2.19 -46.01
N LYS A 8 -39.88 2.17 -45.32
CA LYS A 8 -39.73 2.62 -43.94
C LYS A 8 -40.16 4.08 -43.87
N GLY A 9 -41.40 4.31 -43.46
CA GLY A 9 -41.89 5.64 -43.13
C GLY A 9 -41.11 6.16 -41.93
N TRP A 10 -40.30 7.19 -42.16
CA TRP A 10 -39.84 8.07 -41.11
C TRP A 10 -41.08 8.75 -40.52
N ARG A 11 -41.48 8.34 -39.32
CA ARG A 11 -42.48 9.10 -38.55
C ARG A 11 -41.79 10.34 -38.01
N ILE A 12 -42.39 11.50 -38.27
CA ILE A 12 -42.12 12.73 -37.54
C ILE A 12 -42.56 12.45 -36.08
N PRO A 13 -41.69 12.61 -35.07
CA PRO A 13 -42.08 12.38 -33.68
C PRO A 13 -43.21 13.34 -33.29
N ASP A 14 -44.24 12.79 -32.65
CA ASP A 14 -45.27 13.54 -31.95
C ASP A 14 -44.65 14.11 -30.66
N PRO A 15 -44.61 15.45 -30.46
CA PRO A 15 -43.92 16.08 -29.33
C PRO A 15 -44.61 15.88 -27.97
N ALA A 16 -45.67 15.07 -27.88
CA ALA A 16 -46.51 14.95 -26.70
C ALA A 16 -46.36 13.65 -25.88
N GLN A 17 -45.44 12.74 -26.23
CA GLN A 17 -45.17 11.56 -25.40
C GLN A 17 -43.79 11.62 -24.76
N PRO A 18 -43.69 11.55 -23.42
CA PRO A 18 -42.39 11.42 -22.76
C PRO A 18 -41.73 10.14 -23.26
N GLU A 19 -40.56 10.28 -23.86
CA GLU A 19 -39.80 9.18 -24.45
C GLU A 19 -39.48 8.16 -23.35
N VAL A 20 -40.14 6.99 -23.43
CA VAL A 20 -39.84 5.87 -22.54
C VAL A 20 -38.57 5.22 -23.06
N ILE A 21 -37.58 5.09 -22.18
CA ILE A 21 -36.30 4.45 -22.50
C ILE A 21 -36.14 3.15 -21.71
N GLU A 22 -35.40 2.21 -22.29
CA GLU A 22 -34.99 0.97 -21.61
C GLU A 22 -33.50 1.08 -21.25
N HIS A 23 -33.18 0.87 -19.98
CA HIS A 23 -31.80 0.89 -19.48
C HIS A 23 -31.67 0.01 -18.24
N ASP A 24 -30.67 -0.89 -18.24
CA ASP A 24 -30.44 -1.92 -17.22
C ASP A 24 -31.67 -2.78 -16.92
N ASP A 25 -32.30 -3.30 -17.98
CA ASP A 25 -33.52 -4.13 -17.93
C ASP A 25 -34.72 -3.45 -17.26
N MET A 26 -34.72 -2.12 -17.23
CA MET A 26 -35.75 -1.30 -16.59
C MET A 26 -36.25 -0.21 -17.55
N LEU A 27 -37.56 0.05 -17.51
CA LEU A 27 -38.21 1.10 -18.28
C LEU A 27 -38.27 2.38 -17.46
N TRP A 28 -37.88 3.49 -18.08
CA TRP A 28 -37.82 4.81 -17.46
C TRP A 28 -38.53 5.84 -18.31
N LYS A 29 -39.13 6.83 -17.67
CA LYS A 29 -39.72 8.00 -18.33
C LYS A 29 -39.43 9.27 -17.53
N PRO A 30 -39.28 10.42 -18.20
CA PRO A 30 -39.19 11.70 -17.50
C PRO A 30 -40.51 12.03 -16.78
N ILE A 31 -40.42 12.71 -15.65
CA ILE A 31 -41.60 13.31 -14.99
C ILE A 31 -42.05 14.56 -15.75
N GLU A 32 -43.27 15.02 -15.47
CA GLU A 32 -43.76 16.27 -16.05
C GLU A 32 -42.87 17.46 -15.63
N GLY A 33 -42.43 18.26 -16.62
CA GLY A 33 -41.52 19.38 -16.38
C GLY A 33 -40.04 19.01 -16.28
N ALA A 34 -39.66 17.75 -16.52
CA ALA A 34 -38.27 17.35 -16.61
C ALA A 34 -37.52 18.11 -17.71
N THR A 35 -36.30 18.53 -17.39
CA THR A 35 -35.38 19.21 -18.30
C THR A 35 -34.21 18.32 -18.72
N ALA A 36 -33.90 17.29 -17.93
CA ALA A 36 -32.85 16.32 -18.20
C ALA A 36 -33.24 15.37 -19.34
N THR A 37 -32.31 15.18 -20.26
CA THR A 37 -32.41 14.26 -21.40
C THR A 37 -32.19 12.80 -21.00
N ALA A 38 -32.56 11.87 -21.89
CA ALA A 38 -32.32 10.45 -21.70
C ALA A 38 -30.82 10.11 -21.54
N ASP A 39 -29.97 10.73 -22.37
CA ASP A 39 -28.52 10.55 -22.30
C ASP A 39 -27.94 11.05 -20.97
N GLU A 40 -28.42 12.20 -20.47
CA GLU A 40 -28.04 12.72 -19.16
C GLU A 40 -28.48 11.77 -18.03
N PHE A 41 -29.66 11.17 -18.12
CA PHE A 41 -30.12 10.17 -17.15
C PHE A 41 -29.27 8.91 -17.15
N VAL A 42 -28.97 8.35 -18.34
CA VAL A 42 -28.12 7.16 -18.46
C VAL A 42 -26.72 7.45 -17.92
N ALA A 43 -26.15 8.60 -18.26
CA ALA A 43 -24.84 9.04 -17.74
C ALA A 43 -24.87 9.24 -16.22
N ALA A 44 -25.92 9.90 -15.69
CA ALA A 44 -26.11 10.11 -14.26
C ALA A 44 -26.21 8.78 -13.52
N ARG A 45 -26.91 7.79 -14.07
CA ARG A 45 -27.06 6.48 -13.46
C ARG A 45 -25.77 5.66 -13.43
N ALA A 46 -25.01 5.66 -14.53
CA ALA A 46 -23.67 5.06 -14.56
C ALA A 46 -22.75 5.71 -13.51
N LEU A 47 -22.79 7.04 -13.40
CA LEU A 47 -22.01 7.79 -12.42
C LEU A 47 -22.45 7.50 -10.98
N MET A 48 -23.76 7.41 -10.71
CA MET A 48 -24.29 7.06 -9.38
C MET A 48 -23.76 5.70 -8.92
N ILE A 49 -23.78 4.69 -9.81
CA ILE A 49 -23.25 3.36 -9.51
C ILE A 49 -21.75 3.43 -9.18
N ALA A 50 -20.98 4.21 -9.95
CA ALA A 50 -19.56 4.39 -9.71
C ALA A 50 -19.27 5.10 -8.37
N LEU A 51 -20.00 6.16 -8.03
CA LEU A 51 -19.84 6.93 -6.79
C LEU A 51 -20.26 6.14 -5.54
N HIS A 52 -21.15 5.16 -5.69
CA HIS A 52 -21.56 4.25 -4.63
C HIS A 52 -20.70 2.98 -4.54
N ASP A 53 -19.63 2.86 -5.33
CA ASP A 53 -18.69 1.76 -5.18
C ASP A 53 -18.01 1.83 -3.80
N SER A 54 -18.14 0.75 -3.03
CA SER A 54 -17.58 0.65 -1.68
C SER A 54 -16.06 0.57 -1.68
N TRP A 55 -15.43 0.36 -2.84
CA TRP A 55 -13.98 0.30 -2.97
C TRP A 55 -13.28 1.65 -2.72
N ASN A 56 -13.88 2.77 -3.16
CA ASN A 56 -13.31 4.11 -3.04
C ASN A 56 -14.30 5.06 -2.34
N PRO A 57 -14.56 4.88 -1.04
CA PRO A 57 -15.62 5.61 -0.33
C PRO A 57 -15.40 7.14 -0.29
N TRP A 58 -14.16 7.60 -0.47
CA TRP A 58 -13.83 9.03 -0.58
C TRP A 58 -14.23 9.67 -1.91
N GLU A 59 -14.48 8.91 -2.98
CA GLU A 59 -14.88 9.50 -4.28
C GLU A 59 -16.19 10.28 -4.16
N ARG A 60 -17.12 9.81 -3.32
CA ARG A 60 -18.35 10.54 -3.03
C ARG A 60 -18.08 11.91 -2.38
N GLN A 61 -17.05 12.03 -1.54
CA GLN A 61 -16.66 13.30 -0.93
C GLN A 61 -15.93 14.19 -1.95
N ASP A 62 -14.99 13.61 -2.70
CA ASP A 62 -14.19 14.33 -3.69
C ASP A 62 -15.04 14.89 -4.85
N ARG A 63 -16.12 14.18 -5.19
CA ARG A 63 -17.04 14.49 -6.29
C ARG A 63 -18.44 14.85 -5.80
N ALA A 64 -18.55 15.44 -4.61
CA ALA A 64 -19.85 15.79 -3.99
C ALA A 64 -20.73 16.66 -4.90
N GLY A 65 -20.14 17.63 -5.62
CA GLY A 65 -20.90 18.46 -6.57
C GLY A 65 -21.44 17.67 -7.77
N GLU A 66 -20.71 16.65 -8.24
CA GLU A 66 -21.20 15.75 -9.30
C GLU A 66 -22.28 14.82 -8.76
N TYR A 67 -22.15 14.34 -7.51
CA TYR A 67 -23.18 13.57 -6.83
C TYR A 67 -24.49 14.36 -6.73
N ASP A 68 -24.44 15.62 -6.29
CA ASP A 68 -25.61 16.50 -6.20
C ASP A 68 -26.27 16.72 -7.58
N ALA A 69 -25.46 16.91 -8.62
CA ALA A 69 -25.96 17.06 -9.99
C ALA A 69 -26.64 15.77 -10.49
N VAL A 70 -26.06 14.60 -10.20
CA VAL A 70 -26.66 13.30 -10.52
C VAL A 70 -27.98 13.11 -9.80
N VAL A 71 -28.06 13.42 -8.50
CA VAL A 71 -29.32 13.36 -7.73
C VAL A 71 -30.40 14.23 -8.38
N ALA A 72 -30.06 15.45 -8.78
CA ALA A 72 -30.99 16.36 -9.46
C ALA A 72 -31.50 15.82 -10.81
N VAL A 73 -30.70 15.03 -11.54
CA VAL A 73 -31.15 14.33 -12.75
C VAL A 73 -32.08 13.18 -12.38
N PHE A 74 -31.74 12.37 -11.37
CA PHE A 74 -32.57 11.25 -10.93
C PHE A 74 -33.96 11.69 -10.46
N GLU A 75 -34.07 12.84 -9.79
CA GLU A 75 -35.34 13.41 -9.34
C GLU A 75 -36.28 13.78 -10.50
N GLN A 76 -35.77 13.88 -11.73
CA GLN A 76 -36.54 14.19 -12.94
C GLN A 76 -37.04 12.92 -13.69
N TRP A 77 -36.73 11.73 -13.20
CA TRP A 77 -37.03 10.46 -13.88
C TRP A 77 -37.75 9.48 -12.97
N THR A 78 -38.66 8.69 -13.54
CA THR A 78 -39.42 7.68 -12.81
C THR A 78 -39.55 6.39 -13.61
N ARG A 79 -39.89 5.30 -12.91
CA ARG A 79 -40.08 3.98 -13.51
C ARG A 79 -41.35 3.94 -14.36
N ALA A 80 -41.23 3.32 -15.53
CA ALA A 80 -42.27 3.29 -16.55
C ALA A 80 -42.84 1.88 -16.80
N GLU A 81 -42.40 0.85 -16.06
CA GLU A 81 -42.96 -0.49 -16.27
C GLU A 81 -44.46 -0.52 -15.99
N PRO A 82 -45.24 -1.23 -16.83
CA PRO A 82 -46.65 -1.47 -16.58
C PRO A 82 -46.84 -2.14 -15.21
N GLY A 83 -47.59 -1.48 -14.33
CA GLY A 83 -47.89 -2.00 -12.99
C GLY A 83 -46.75 -1.85 -11.98
N PHE A 84 -45.69 -1.10 -12.29
CA PHE A 84 -44.67 -0.76 -11.30
C PHE A 84 -45.31 -0.09 -10.08
N ARG A 85 -45.01 -0.60 -8.89
CA ARG A 85 -45.37 -0.01 -7.61
C ARG A 85 -44.10 0.14 -6.80
N VAL A 86 -43.89 1.32 -6.23
CA VAL A 86 -42.84 1.53 -5.24
C VAL A 86 -43.11 0.56 -4.09
N LYS A 87 -42.10 -0.23 -3.72
CA LYS A 87 -42.20 -1.13 -2.56
C LYS A 87 -42.57 -0.32 -1.32
N THR A 88 -43.55 -0.79 -0.57
CA THR A 88 -43.86 -0.21 0.73
C THR A 88 -42.73 -0.48 1.73
N ALA A 89 -42.69 0.23 2.85
CA ALA A 89 -41.76 -0.09 3.93
C ALA A 89 -41.92 -1.55 4.39
N GLU A 90 -43.16 -2.04 4.48
CA GLU A 90 -43.48 -3.43 4.82
C GLU A 90 -42.91 -4.42 3.80
N ASP A 91 -43.02 -4.12 2.49
CA ASP A 91 -42.44 -4.97 1.44
C ASP A 91 -40.90 -5.01 1.49
N ILE A 92 -40.27 -3.89 1.87
CA ILE A 92 -38.82 -3.78 2.03
C ILE A 92 -38.40 -4.60 3.26
N ASP A 93 -39.09 -4.46 4.38
CA ASP A 93 -38.80 -5.20 5.62
C ASP A 93 -38.96 -6.71 5.42
N ALA A 94 -40.02 -7.15 4.74
CA ALA A 94 -40.24 -8.56 4.40
C ALA A 94 -39.11 -9.10 3.50
N TRP A 95 -38.71 -8.33 2.48
CA TRP A 95 -37.60 -8.69 1.60
C TRP A 95 -36.26 -8.77 2.35
N MET A 96 -35.97 -7.80 3.23
CA MET A 96 -34.77 -7.80 4.07
C MET A 96 -34.75 -8.99 5.04
N ALA A 97 -35.89 -9.36 5.62
CA ALA A 97 -36.03 -10.53 6.49
C ALA A 97 -35.76 -11.84 5.73
N GLU A 98 -36.30 -11.99 4.51
CA GLU A 98 -36.02 -13.16 3.67
C GLU A 98 -34.53 -13.27 3.32
N MET A 99 -33.92 -12.13 2.95
CA MET A 99 -32.49 -12.02 2.68
C MET A 99 -31.64 -12.44 3.89
N ASP A 100 -31.99 -11.95 5.09
CA ASP A 100 -31.30 -12.28 6.33
C ASP A 100 -31.39 -13.78 6.65
N GLU A 101 -32.58 -14.39 6.52
CA GLU A 101 -32.75 -15.84 6.71
C GLU A 101 -31.99 -16.68 5.67
N ARG A 102 -31.89 -16.21 4.42
CA ARG A 102 -31.03 -16.85 3.42
C ARG A 102 -29.56 -16.78 3.82
N PHE A 103 -29.05 -15.59 4.17
CA PHE A 103 -27.66 -15.42 4.60
C PHE A 103 -27.33 -16.22 5.87
N LYS A 104 -28.26 -16.29 6.84
CA LYS A 104 -28.10 -17.12 8.03
C LYS A 104 -27.92 -18.59 7.67
N ARG A 105 -28.75 -19.13 6.78
CA ARG A 105 -28.66 -20.52 6.32
C ARG A 105 -27.33 -20.81 5.63
N GLU A 106 -26.94 -19.99 4.66
CA GLU A 106 -25.67 -20.12 3.95
C GLU A 106 -24.47 -20.05 4.92
N ARG A 107 -24.52 -19.13 5.89
CA ARG A 107 -23.49 -19.00 6.92
C ARG A 107 -23.42 -20.21 7.84
N GLN A 108 -24.56 -20.76 8.25
CA GLN A 108 -24.63 -21.96 9.08
C GLN A 108 -24.07 -23.18 8.33
N GLU A 109 -24.38 -23.35 7.05
CA GLU A 109 -23.84 -24.41 6.21
C GLU A 109 -22.32 -24.27 6.06
N SER A 110 -21.84 -23.09 5.66
CA SER A 110 -20.41 -22.82 5.54
C SER A 110 -19.65 -23.02 6.86
N GLU A 111 -20.27 -22.67 7.99
CA GLU A 111 -19.68 -22.87 9.31
C GLU A 111 -19.64 -24.35 9.71
N ARG A 112 -20.69 -25.11 9.41
CA ARG A 112 -20.71 -26.57 9.60
C ARG A 112 -19.60 -27.25 8.82
N GLU A 113 -19.45 -26.93 7.54
CA GLU A 113 -18.36 -27.46 6.71
C GLU A 113 -16.98 -27.09 7.25
N ARG A 114 -16.80 -25.84 7.69
CA ARG A 114 -15.56 -25.36 8.29
C ARG A 114 -15.21 -26.17 9.55
N LEU A 115 -16.18 -26.34 10.45
CA LEU A 115 -15.99 -27.08 11.69
C LEU A 115 -15.71 -28.58 11.44
N ALA A 116 -16.31 -29.16 10.41
CA ALA A 116 -16.02 -30.54 10.00
C ALA A 116 -14.57 -30.74 9.51
N ARG A 117 -13.92 -29.69 8.98
CA ARG A 117 -12.51 -29.73 8.55
C ARG A 117 -11.52 -29.59 9.70
N VAL A 118 -11.86 -28.90 10.79
CA VAL A 118 -10.95 -28.68 11.94
C VAL A 118 -10.27 -29.97 12.45
N PRO A 119 -10.98 -31.08 12.72
CA PRO A 119 -10.33 -32.31 13.19
C PRO A 119 -9.45 -33.01 12.14
N LEU A 120 -9.56 -32.63 10.87
CA LEU A 120 -8.76 -33.17 9.76
C LEU A 120 -7.49 -32.35 9.49
N TYR A 121 -7.18 -31.36 10.34
CA TYR A 121 -6.06 -30.45 10.14
C TYR A 121 -4.72 -31.19 10.17
N ASP A 122 -3.95 -30.99 9.11
CA ASP A 122 -2.59 -31.51 8.95
C ASP A 122 -1.62 -30.33 8.95
N GLU A 123 -0.93 -30.14 10.08
CA GLU A 123 0.06 -29.09 10.26
C GLU A 123 1.23 -29.22 9.28
N GLY A 124 1.68 -30.45 9.02
CA GLY A 124 2.79 -30.70 8.10
C GLY A 124 2.44 -30.28 6.67
N ARG A 125 1.23 -30.62 6.22
CA ARG A 125 0.71 -30.22 4.89
C ARG A 125 0.48 -28.71 4.81
N PHE A 126 -0.01 -28.09 5.89
CA PHE A 126 -0.21 -26.64 5.97
C PHE A 126 1.11 -25.87 5.88
N LEU A 127 2.13 -26.24 6.66
CA LEU A 127 3.45 -25.64 6.62
C LEU A 127 4.16 -25.90 5.27
N ALA A 128 4.01 -27.09 4.71
CA ALA A 128 4.54 -27.41 3.38
C ALA A 128 3.93 -26.53 2.28
N ARG A 129 2.65 -26.18 2.39
CA ARG A 129 2.00 -25.24 1.46
C ARG A 129 2.61 -23.84 1.55
N TRP A 130 2.90 -23.34 2.75
CA TRP A 130 3.60 -22.05 2.90
C TRP A 130 5.02 -22.10 2.33
N ALA A 131 5.77 -23.16 2.62
CA ALA A 131 7.10 -23.35 2.04
C ALA A 131 7.04 -23.44 0.50
N LEU A 132 6.03 -24.10 -0.06
CA LEU A 132 5.84 -24.19 -1.52
C LEU A 132 5.68 -22.80 -2.14
N ARG A 133 4.79 -21.98 -1.58
CA ARG A 133 4.56 -20.60 -2.04
C ARG A 133 5.81 -19.73 -1.91
N GLU A 134 6.57 -19.89 -0.83
CA GLU A 134 7.85 -19.22 -0.65
C GLU A 134 8.86 -19.61 -1.73
N GLN A 135 9.00 -20.91 -2.04
CA GLN A 135 9.91 -21.37 -3.08
C GLN A 135 9.49 -20.91 -4.48
N GLN A 136 8.19 -20.86 -4.77
CA GLN A 136 7.68 -20.28 -6.03
C GLN A 136 8.06 -18.80 -6.14
N ALA A 137 7.90 -18.01 -5.08
CA ALA A 137 8.30 -16.61 -5.10
C ALA A 137 9.82 -16.41 -5.24
N ILE A 138 10.63 -17.29 -4.64
CA ILE A 138 12.08 -17.33 -4.85
C ILE A 138 12.38 -17.61 -6.32
N LEU A 139 11.78 -18.64 -6.91
CA LEU A 139 11.98 -19.00 -8.30
C LEU A 139 11.65 -17.82 -9.24
N ASP A 140 10.45 -17.25 -9.11
CA ASP A 140 9.99 -16.13 -9.94
C ASP A 140 10.88 -14.88 -9.82
N HIS A 141 11.46 -14.64 -8.64
CA HIS A 141 12.40 -13.54 -8.44
C HIS A 141 13.73 -13.79 -9.14
N ASN A 142 14.34 -14.96 -8.92
CA ASN A 142 15.67 -15.26 -9.45
C ASN A 142 15.65 -15.45 -10.97
N VAL A 143 14.57 -16.01 -11.54
CA VAL A 143 14.38 -16.08 -13.00
C VAL A 143 14.36 -14.68 -13.61
N ARG A 144 13.55 -13.76 -13.05
CA ARG A 144 13.51 -12.37 -13.54
C ARG A 144 14.86 -11.68 -13.43
N GLU A 145 15.55 -11.80 -12.30
CA GLU A 145 16.87 -11.18 -12.11
C GLU A 145 17.90 -11.72 -13.11
N ARG A 146 17.91 -13.03 -13.35
CA ARG A 146 18.78 -13.66 -14.35
C ARG A 146 18.47 -13.15 -15.75
N ASP A 147 17.20 -13.08 -16.11
CA ASP A 147 16.77 -12.62 -17.43
C ASP A 147 17.12 -11.13 -17.65
N GLU A 148 16.99 -10.29 -16.61
CA GLU A 148 17.44 -8.89 -16.62
C GLU A 148 18.96 -8.76 -16.79
N LEU A 149 19.74 -9.64 -16.17
CA LEU A 149 21.19 -9.68 -16.34
C LEU A 149 21.59 -10.10 -17.76
N HIS A 150 20.89 -11.09 -18.35
CA HIS A 150 21.07 -11.46 -19.76
C HIS A 150 20.71 -10.32 -20.71
N ALA A 151 19.58 -9.65 -20.46
CA ALA A 151 19.09 -8.53 -21.27
C ALA A 151 19.89 -7.23 -21.05
N ARG A 152 20.82 -7.20 -20.08
CA ARG A 152 21.61 -6.02 -19.68
C ARG A 152 20.76 -4.83 -19.23
N THR A 153 19.50 -5.08 -18.84
CA THR A 153 18.62 -4.06 -18.27
C THR A 153 19.00 -3.77 -16.82
N SER A 154 19.48 -4.78 -16.10
CA SER A 154 20.11 -4.63 -14.79
C SER A 154 21.64 -4.68 -14.90
N GLY A 155 22.30 -3.80 -14.14
CA GLY A 155 23.76 -3.73 -14.08
C GLY A 155 24.42 -3.48 -15.44
N ALA A 156 23.93 -2.53 -16.25
CA ALA A 156 24.47 -2.25 -17.58
C ALA A 156 25.99 -1.98 -17.60
N ALA A 157 26.52 -1.38 -16.53
CA ALA A 157 27.95 -1.12 -16.34
C ALA A 157 28.75 -2.30 -15.74
N MET A 158 28.11 -3.45 -15.47
CA MET A 158 28.77 -4.64 -14.93
C MET A 158 29.62 -5.32 -16.00
N ASP A 159 30.86 -5.65 -15.66
CA ASP A 159 31.77 -6.39 -16.53
C ASP A 159 31.28 -7.82 -16.81
N GLU A 160 31.68 -8.37 -17.97
CA GLU A 160 31.14 -9.63 -18.47
C GLU A 160 31.47 -10.82 -17.57
N ARG A 161 32.67 -10.84 -16.96
CA ARG A 161 33.08 -11.93 -16.07
C ARG A 161 32.23 -11.94 -14.81
N ARG A 162 32.00 -10.78 -14.20
CA ARG A 162 31.12 -10.65 -13.03
C ARG A 162 29.67 -10.99 -13.36
N ARG A 163 29.18 -10.57 -14.54
CA ARG A 163 27.83 -10.92 -15.02
C ARG A 163 27.65 -12.42 -15.19
N ALA A 164 28.58 -13.08 -15.86
CA ALA A 164 28.54 -14.53 -16.04
C ALA A 164 28.56 -15.27 -14.68
N GLY A 165 29.38 -14.79 -13.73
CA GLY A 165 29.40 -15.33 -12.36
C GLY A 165 28.08 -15.15 -11.62
N ALA A 166 27.44 -13.98 -11.73
CA ALA A 166 26.14 -13.72 -11.11
C ALA A 166 25.03 -14.59 -11.73
N ILE A 167 25.01 -14.74 -13.06
CA ILE A 167 24.07 -15.62 -13.77
C ILE A 167 24.22 -17.07 -13.29
N ALA A 168 25.45 -17.58 -13.21
CA ALA A 168 25.70 -18.94 -12.73
C ALA A 168 25.20 -19.16 -11.29
N GLN A 169 25.41 -18.19 -10.40
CA GLN A 169 24.87 -18.24 -9.04
C GLN A 169 23.34 -18.27 -9.02
N LEU A 170 22.69 -17.47 -9.87
CA LEU A 170 21.23 -17.47 -9.99
C LEU A 170 20.72 -18.80 -10.53
N ASP A 171 21.37 -19.40 -11.52
CA ASP A 171 20.99 -20.71 -12.05
C ASP A 171 21.09 -21.82 -10.99
N GLU A 172 22.11 -21.80 -10.13
CA GLU A 172 22.21 -22.72 -8.99
C GLU A 172 21.03 -22.57 -8.01
N VAL A 173 20.64 -21.32 -7.70
CA VAL A 173 19.50 -21.02 -6.82
C VAL A 173 18.18 -21.43 -7.45
N ILE A 174 17.98 -21.15 -8.74
CA ILE A 174 16.82 -21.54 -9.55
C ILE A 174 16.65 -23.05 -9.51
N ALA A 175 17.70 -23.80 -9.86
CA ALA A 175 17.65 -25.26 -9.85
C ALA A 175 17.36 -25.82 -8.45
N GLY A 176 17.88 -25.17 -7.40
CA GLY A 176 17.56 -25.50 -6.01
C GLY A 176 16.09 -25.27 -5.65
N ALA A 177 15.50 -24.16 -6.09
CA ALA A 177 14.10 -23.83 -5.86
C ALA A 177 13.17 -24.80 -6.60
N GLU A 178 13.44 -25.10 -7.87
CA GLU A 178 12.67 -26.07 -8.67
C GLU A 178 12.61 -27.45 -8.02
N ARG A 179 13.75 -27.97 -7.53
CA ARG A 179 13.79 -29.25 -6.80
C ARG A 179 12.92 -29.23 -5.55
N ARG A 180 12.96 -28.14 -4.77
CA ARG A 180 12.14 -28.00 -3.56
C ARG A 180 10.65 -27.87 -3.90
N ILE A 181 10.30 -27.12 -4.95
CA ILE A 181 8.92 -27.02 -5.45
C ILE A 181 8.40 -28.39 -5.84
N ALA A 182 9.17 -29.20 -6.57
CA ALA A 182 8.76 -30.55 -6.97
C ALA A 182 8.43 -31.43 -5.75
N VAL A 183 9.31 -31.46 -4.75
CA VAL A 183 9.08 -32.23 -3.51
C VAL A 183 7.84 -31.73 -2.75
N LEU A 184 7.75 -30.41 -2.54
CA LEU A 184 6.65 -29.82 -1.78
C LEU A 184 5.31 -29.96 -2.51
N SER A 185 5.29 -29.92 -3.83
CA SER A 185 4.06 -30.08 -4.62
C SER A 185 3.45 -31.47 -4.43
N VAL A 186 4.28 -32.52 -4.34
CA VAL A 186 3.82 -33.88 -4.03
C VAL A 186 3.23 -33.95 -2.63
N GLN A 187 3.88 -33.34 -1.64
CA GLN A 187 3.41 -33.33 -0.26
C GLN A 187 2.09 -32.55 -0.07
N VAL A 188 1.96 -31.42 -0.78
CA VAL A 188 0.81 -30.52 -0.66
C VAL A 188 -0.39 -31.02 -1.45
N GLY A 189 -0.17 -31.60 -2.63
CA GLY A 189 -1.23 -31.86 -3.61
C GLY A 189 -1.86 -30.54 -4.09
N ASP A 190 -3.19 -30.48 -4.13
CA ASP A 190 -3.88 -29.22 -4.42
C ASP A 190 -3.76 -28.23 -3.25
N SER A 191 -3.02 -27.13 -3.49
CA SER A 191 -2.81 -26.07 -2.51
C SER A 191 -4.10 -25.36 -2.08
N GLU A 192 -5.16 -25.39 -2.88
CA GLU A 192 -6.46 -24.76 -2.56
C GLU A 192 -7.34 -25.63 -1.64
N THR A 193 -6.95 -26.89 -1.42
CA THR A 193 -7.65 -27.80 -0.48
C THR A 193 -7.05 -27.81 0.93
N VAL A 194 -5.92 -27.14 1.12
CA VAL A 194 -5.22 -27.12 2.42
C VAL A 194 -5.82 -26.05 3.31
N PHE A 195 -6.52 -26.49 4.35
CA PHE A 195 -7.16 -25.61 5.32
C PHE A 195 -6.24 -25.27 6.51
N ASP A 196 -6.51 -24.14 7.13
CA ASP A 196 -5.80 -23.65 8.32
C ASP A 196 -6.23 -24.41 9.61
N PRO A 197 -5.61 -24.14 10.77
CA PRO A 197 -6.03 -24.74 12.05
C PRO A 197 -7.49 -24.46 12.44
N ARG A 198 -8.15 -23.51 11.78
CA ARG A 198 -9.55 -23.16 11.97
C ARG A 198 -10.44 -23.75 10.87
N GLY A 199 -9.95 -24.70 10.07
CA GLY A 199 -10.72 -25.38 9.02
C GLY A 199 -11.08 -24.49 7.83
N ARG A 200 -10.45 -23.32 7.66
CA ARG A 200 -10.71 -22.40 6.56
C ARG A 200 -9.83 -22.71 5.35
N LEU A 201 -10.46 -22.81 4.18
CA LEU A 201 -9.77 -22.97 2.91
C LEU A 201 -9.09 -21.65 2.49
N PRO A 202 -8.06 -21.68 1.63
CA PRO A 202 -7.41 -20.47 1.10
C PRO A 202 -8.41 -19.52 0.45
N ALA A 203 -9.37 -20.00 -0.35
CA ALA A 203 -10.44 -19.17 -0.93
C ALA A 203 -11.28 -18.43 0.13
N GLN A 204 -11.63 -19.10 1.24
CA GLN A 204 -12.38 -18.49 2.34
C GLN A 204 -11.53 -17.46 3.10
N ARG A 205 -10.22 -17.71 3.22
CA ARG A 205 -9.27 -16.77 3.81
C ARG A 205 -9.06 -15.55 2.92
N ARG A 206 -9.00 -15.72 1.59
CA ARG A 206 -8.95 -14.64 0.59
C ARG A 206 -10.12 -13.67 0.70
N ALA A 207 -11.35 -14.17 0.84
CA ALA A 207 -12.52 -13.32 1.04
C ALA A 207 -12.42 -12.49 2.33
N SER A 208 -11.97 -13.10 3.43
CA SER A 208 -11.76 -12.39 4.70
C SER A 208 -10.62 -11.37 4.59
N ALA A 209 -9.53 -11.74 3.91
CA ALA A 209 -8.38 -10.89 3.63
C ALA A 209 -8.78 -9.66 2.81
N LEU A 210 -9.66 -9.80 1.81
CA LEU A 210 -10.16 -8.67 1.03
C LEU A 210 -10.88 -7.64 1.91
N THR A 211 -11.76 -8.11 2.80
CA THR A 211 -12.45 -7.23 3.76
C THR A 211 -11.45 -6.51 4.66
N THR A 212 -10.50 -7.23 5.26
CA THR A 212 -9.48 -6.64 6.13
C THR A 212 -8.60 -5.63 5.38
N PHE A 213 -8.16 -5.98 4.18
CA PHE A 213 -7.38 -5.10 3.31
C PHE A 213 -8.13 -3.82 2.98
N SER A 214 -9.39 -3.93 2.58
CA SER A 214 -10.23 -2.79 2.19
C SER A 214 -10.38 -1.79 3.34
N ILE A 215 -10.71 -2.27 4.54
CA ILE A 215 -10.83 -1.45 5.75
C ILE A 215 -9.49 -0.78 6.08
N ARG A 216 -8.38 -1.53 6.04
CA ARG A 216 -7.05 -0.98 6.32
C ARG A 216 -6.65 0.08 5.29
N ARG A 217 -6.85 -0.20 4.00
CA ARG A 217 -6.57 0.72 2.90
C ARG A 217 -7.35 2.01 3.07
N GLU A 218 -8.64 1.91 3.35
CA GLU A 218 -9.50 3.08 3.59
C GLU A 218 -8.96 3.96 4.71
N LYS A 219 -8.70 3.34 5.87
CA LYS A 219 -8.11 4.05 7.01
C LYS A 219 -6.80 4.74 6.64
N GLN A 220 -5.89 4.03 5.96
CA GLN A 220 -4.60 4.58 5.55
C GLN A 220 -4.74 5.74 4.56
N VAL A 221 -5.69 5.68 3.62
CA VAL A 221 -5.95 6.77 2.69
C VAL A 221 -6.40 8.03 3.43
N TYR A 222 -7.31 7.92 4.39
CA TYR A 222 -7.72 9.06 5.21
C TYR A 222 -6.56 9.63 6.03
N GLU A 223 -5.80 8.78 6.72
CA GLU A 223 -4.62 9.19 7.51
C GLU A 223 -3.58 9.90 6.64
N LEU A 224 -3.32 9.40 5.43
CA LEU A 224 -2.37 10.01 4.50
C LEU A 224 -2.88 11.35 3.95
N ARG A 225 -4.18 11.48 3.64
CA ARG A 225 -4.78 12.75 3.22
C ARG A 225 -4.66 13.83 4.29
N GLU A 226 -4.96 13.47 5.54
CA GLU A 226 -4.77 14.36 6.69
C GLU A 226 -3.31 14.77 6.84
N LYS A 227 -2.39 13.79 6.75
CA LYS A 227 -0.95 14.02 6.85
C LYS A 227 -0.41 14.93 5.75
N VAL A 228 -0.85 14.74 4.51
CA VAL A 228 -0.50 15.60 3.37
C VAL A 228 -0.97 17.03 3.61
N THR A 229 -2.20 17.20 4.08
CA THR A 229 -2.77 18.51 4.43
C THR A 229 -1.97 19.18 5.54
N SER A 230 -1.67 18.44 6.61
CA SER A 230 -0.87 18.92 7.74
C SER A 230 0.54 19.33 7.32
N CYS A 231 1.25 18.51 6.54
CA CYS A 231 2.58 18.85 6.03
C CYS A 231 2.56 20.11 5.15
N ASN A 232 1.53 20.27 4.30
CA ASN A 232 1.36 21.47 3.48
C ASN A 232 1.16 22.73 4.33
N LEU A 233 0.37 22.65 5.40
CA LEU A 233 0.18 23.75 6.34
C LEU A 233 1.48 24.07 7.09
N GLN A 234 2.19 23.05 7.58
CA GLN A 234 3.48 23.21 8.24
C GLN A 234 4.54 23.82 7.32
N LEU A 235 4.55 23.46 6.03
CA LEU A 235 5.44 24.09 5.04
C LEU A 235 5.11 25.56 4.81
N LYS A 236 3.86 26.00 5.01
CA LYS A 236 3.52 27.43 4.91
C LYS A 236 3.98 28.20 6.15
N SER A 237 3.90 27.61 7.34
CA SER A 237 4.22 28.26 8.61
C SER A 237 5.69 28.15 9.05
N THR A 238 6.41 27.10 8.65
CA THR A 238 7.78 26.80 9.10
C THR A 238 8.83 27.64 8.37
N LYS A 239 9.69 28.33 9.15
CA LYS A 239 10.86 29.06 8.65
C LYS A 239 12.13 28.21 8.79
N GLY A 240 13.13 28.48 7.95
CA GLY A 240 14.43 27.81 8.00
C GLY A 240 14.54 26.60 7.06
N ARG A 241 15.70 26.45 6.41
CA ARG A 241 15.91 25.47 5.32
C ARG A 241 15.85 24.02 5.79
N ALA A 242 16.48 23.70 6.92
CA ALA A 242 16.60 22.33 7.42
C ALA A 242 15.25 21.75 7.89
N ALA A 243 14.50 22.50 8.71
CA ALA A 243 13.17 22.09 9.17
C ALA A 243 12.20 21.87 7.99
N ARG A 244 12.23 22.77 6.99
CA ARG A 244 11.44 22.62 5.78
C ARG A 244 11.85 21.43 4.92
N ALA A 245 13.13 21.04 4.91
CA ALA A 245 13.59 19.88 4.16
C ALA A 245 12.95 18.59 4.71
N SER A 246 12.99 18.40 6.04
CA SER A 246 12.34 17.25 6.67
C SER A 246 10.84 17.16 6.36
N ILE A 247 10.13 18.29 6.42
CA ILE A 247 8.68 18.31 6.13
C ILE A 247 8.42 18.01 4.64
N ARG A 248 9.27 18.50 3.72
CA ARG A 248 9.15 18.16 2.29
C ARG A 248 9.37 16.67 2.04
N ASP A 249 10.35 16.07 2.70
CA ASP A 249 10.63 14.64 2.55
C ASP A 249 9.46 13.80 3.07
N GLU A 250 8.85 14.22 4.18
CA GLU A 250 7.66 13.57 4.74
C GLU A 250 6.43 13.74 3.84
N LEU A 251 6.21 14.94 3.31
CA LEU A 251 5.16 15.21 2.33
C LEU A 251 5.34 14.35 1.07
N HIS A 252 6.57 14.27 0.55
CA HIS A 252 6.87 13.45 -0.62
C HIS A 252 6.58 11.97 -0.38
N ARG A 253 7.00 11.43 0.78
CA ARG A 253 6.67 10.05 1.17
C ARG A 253 5.16 9.84 1.31
N ALA A 254 4.46 10.74 1.99
CA ALA A 254 3.03 10.63 2.21
C ALA A 254 2.24 10.67 0.89
N ASN A 255 2.59 11.60 -0.01
CA ASN A 255 2.00 11.66 -1.36
C ASN A 255 2.27 10.39 -2.16
N GLY A 256 3.52 9.92 -2.20
CA GLY A 256 3.86 8.71 -2.95
C GLY A 256 3.12 7.46 -2.46
N LEU A 257 2.90 7.32 -1.14
CA LEU A 257 2.09 6.23 -0.58
C LEU A 257 0.60 6.42 -0.90
N LEU A 258 0.08 7.64 -0.80
CA LEU A 258 -1.30 7.96 -1.10
C LEU A 258 -1.62 7.65 -2.56
N GLU A 259 -0.80 8.14 -3.50
CA GLU A 259 -0.94 7.89 -4.94
C GLU A 259 -0.97 6.39 -5.25
N ARG A 260 -0.08 5.61 -4.62
CA ARG A 260 -0.07 4.14 -4.78
C ARG A 260 -1.34 3.48 -4.26
N LEU A 261 -1.84 3.87 -3.08
CA LEU A 261 -3.07 3.30 -2.51
C LEU A 261 -4.31 3.68 -3.34
N LEU A 262 -4.35 4.90 -3.87
CA LEU A 262 -5.41 5.36 -4.77
C LEU A 262 -5.38 4.62 -6.11
N ALA A 263 -4.20 4.24 -6.60
CA ALA A 263 -4.03 3.50 -7.85
C ALA A 263 -4.36 1.99 -7.75
N VAL A 264 -4.67 1.46 -6.55
CA VAL A 264 -5.04 0.05 -6.41
C VAL A 264 -6.40 -0.19 -7.06
N PRO A 265 -6.48 -1.03 -8.11
CA PRO A 265 -7.75 -1.32 -8.77
C PRO A 265 -8.68 -2.05 -7.82
N ARG A 266 -9.97 -2.09 -8.15
CA ARG A 266 -10.93 -2.90 -7.41
C ARG A 266 -10.47 -4.36 -7.41
N LEU A 267 -10.29 -4.91 -6.22
CA LEU A 267 -9.86 -6.29 -6.03
C LEU A 267 -11.06 -7.21 -5.77
N THR A 268 -10.94 -8.44 -6.25
CA THR A 268 -11.79 -9.57 -5.89
C THR A 268 -11.11 -10.43 -4.84
N ALA A 269 -11.82 -11.43 -4.29
CA ALA A 269 -11.20 -12.36 -3.37
C ALA A 269 -10.00 -13.07 -4.01
N ASP A 270 -10.07 -13.45 -5.28
CA ASP A 270 -9.00 -14.19 -5.95
C ASP A 270 -7.72 -13.38 -6.17
N ASP A 271 -7.81 -12.04 -6.11
CA ASP A 271 -6.64 -11.16 -6.13
C ASP A 271 -5.89 -11.12 -4.79
N MET A 272 -6.46 -11.69 -3.73
CA MET A 272 -5.87 -11.69 -2.39
C MET A 272 -4.95 -12.88 -2.15
N CYS A 273 -3.98 -12.70 -1.25
CA CYS A 273 -3.22 -13.82 -0.72
C CYS A 273 -4.12 -14.73 0.14
N GLY A 274 -3.99 -16.04 -0.01
CA GLY A 274 -4.70 -17.00 0.83
C GLY A 274 -4.18 -17.08 2.27
N ASP A 275 -3.07 -16.40 2.58
CA ASP A 275 -2.31 -16.58 3.82
C ASP A 275 -2.07 -15.30 4.63
N CYS A 276 -2.36 -14.14 4.06
CA CYS A 276 -2.32 -12.86 4.76
C CYS A 276 -3.33 -11.87 4.16
N ASP A 277 -3.42 -10.67 4.74
CA ASP A 277 -4.39 -9.64 4.36
C ASP A 277 -3.89 -8.71 3.23
N LEU A 278 -2.97 -9.18 2.39
CA LEU A 278 -2.36 -8.40 1.31
C LEU A 278 -2.73 -8.99 -0.06
N PRO A 279 -2.78 -8.16 -1.12
CA PRO A 279 -2.96 -8.62 -2.48
C PRO A 279 -1.87 -9.63 -2.88
N ALA A 280 -2.23 -10.67 -3.62
CA ALA A 280 -1.30 -11.71 -4.04
C ALA A 280 -0.17 -11.15 -4.92
N ASN A 281 -0.48 -10.19 -5.79
CA ASN A 281 0.50 -9.53 -6.67
C ASN A 281 1.45 -8.57 -5.92
N TRP A 282 1.19 -8.27 -4.65
CA TRP A 282 2.11 -7.50 -3.81
C TRP A 282 3.19 -8.38 -3.19
N HIS A 283 3.08 -9.70 -3.33
CA HIS A 283 4.09 -10.62 -2.84
C HIS A 283 5.24 -10.81 -3.81
N GLY A 284 6.45 -10.82 -3.24
CA GLY A 284 7.68 -11.15 -3.94
C GLY A 284 8.75 -11.57 -2.95
N TRP A 285 9.86 -12.13 -3.42
CA TRP A 285 10.96 -12.54 -2.55
C TRP A 285 11.72 -11.37 -1.90
N SER A 286 11.55 -10.15 -2.40
CA SER A 286 12.18 -8.95 -1.86
C SER A 286 11.20 -7.77 -1.84
N PHE A 287 11.46 -6.82 -0.94
CA PHE A 287 10.83 -5.51 -0.99
C PHE A 287 11.23 -4.78 -2.28
N ARG A 288 10.29 -4.08 -2.92
CA ARG A 288 10.56 -3.21 -4.09
C ARG A 288 10.18 -1.77 -3.74
N GLY A 289 11.13 -0.84 -3.84
CA GLY A 289 10.89 0.60 -3.60
C GLY A 289 10.24 0.88 -2.23
N TYR A 290 9.14 1.65 -2.22
CA TYR A 290 8.33 1.90 -1.02
C TYR A 290 7.52 0.69 -0.52
N GLY A 291 7.68 -0.47 -1.15
CA GLY A 291 6.90 -1.67 -0.88
C GLY A 291 6.86 -2.07 0.59
N GLY A 292 7.96 -1.91 1.33
CA GLY A 292 8.00 -2.19 2.76
C GLY A 292 7.05 -1.35 3.62
N LEU A 293 6.67 -0.15 3.17
CA LEU A 293 5.71 0.72 3.88
C LEU A 293 4.25 0.35 3.57
N LEU A 294 3.99 -0.24 2.39
CA LEU A 294 2.67 -0.72 1.99
C LEU A 294 2.46 -2.21 2.31
N GLY A 295 3.50 -2.90 2.78
CA GLY A 295 3.49 -4.34 2.99
C GLY A 295 3.75 -5.16 1.73
N GLU A 296 4.07 -4.53 0.59
CA GLU A 296 4.57 -5.26 -0.59
C GLU A 296 5.90 -5.92 -0.26
N GLY A 297 6.09 -7.18 -0.62
CA GLY A 297 7.29 -7.95 -0.30
C GLY A 297 6.97 -9.37 0.13
N PRO A 298 7.89 -10.05 0.82
CA PRO A 298 7.68 -11.43 1.20
C PRO A 298 6.47 -11.57 2.12
N CYS A 299 5.67 -12.61 1.88
CA CYS A 299 4.51 -12.86 2.74
C CYS A 299 4.99 -13.11 4.18
N PRO A 300 4.42 -12.44 5.19
CA PRO A 300 4.78 -12.68 6.59
C PRO A 300 4.56 -14.13 7.06
N ALA A 301 3.69 -14.88 6.37
CA ALA A 301 3.41 -16.29 6.66
C ALA A 301 4.47 -17.26 6.11
N TRP A 302 5.40 -16.81 5.25
CA TRP A 302 6.43 -17.69 4.70
C TRP A 302 7.47 -18.04 5.75
N PRO A 303 7.79 -19.34 5.93
CA PRO A 303 8.60 -19.80 7.05
C PRO A 303 10.04 -19.28 7.00
N GLY A 304 10.71 -19.32 5.84
CA GLY A 304 12.08 -18.81 5.71
C GLY A 304 12.17 -17.30 5.92
N TRP A 305 11.19 -16.55 5.43
CA TRP A 305 11.09 -15.12 5.68
C TRP A 305 10.81 -14.78 7.16
N ALA A 306 9.85 -15.45 7.79
CA ALA A 306 9.53 -15.25 9.19
C ALA A 306 10.76 -15.49 10.08
N GLU A 307 11.52 -16.55 9.81
CA GLU A 307 12.77 -16.87 10.48
C GLU A 307 13.84 -15.78 10.25
N ARG A 308 13.97 -15.26 9.02
CA ARG A 308 14.88 -14.15 8.72
C ARG A 308 14.52 -12.89 9.51
N ILE A 309 13.23 -12.54 9.59
CA ILE A 309 12.75 -11.40 10.36
C ILE A 309 13.00 -11.61 11.87
N ARG A 310 12.77 -12.81 12.39
CA ARG A 310 13.07 -13.16 13.78
C ARG A 310 14.55 -12.92 14.11
N ARG A 311 15.47 -13.45 13.29
CA ARG A 311 16.93 -13.24 13.47
C ARG A 311 17.31 -11.77 13.38
N ALA A 312 16.72 -11.03 12.44
CA ALA A 312 16.98 -9.60 12.31
C ALA A 312 16.56 -8.84 13.59
N ARG A 313 15.37 -9.14 14.14
CA ARG A 313 14.91 -8.55 15.39
C ARG A 313 15.83 -8.88 16.57
N GLU A 314 16.28 -10.12 16.68
CA GLU A 314 17.24 -10.54 17.71
C GLU A 314 18.56 -9.80 17.62
N MET A 315 19.09 -9.59 16.40
CA MET A 315 20.29 -8.79 16.20
C MET A 315 20.08 -7.32 16.61
N PHE A 316 18.94 -6.72 16.29
CA PHE A 316 18.62 -5.35 16.69
C PHE A 316 18.48 -5.21 18.21
N LEU A 317 17.75 -6.12 18.86
CA LEU A 317 17.60 -6.12 20.31
C LEU A 317 18.95 -6.32 21.01
N ALA A 318 19.77 -7.25 20.53
CA ALA A 318 21.12 -7.44 21.06
C ALA A 318 22.01 -6.19 20.86
N ALA A 319 21.80 -5.43 19.77
CA ALA A 319 22.54 -4.19 19.53
C ALA A 319 22.07 -3.05 20.45
N THR A 320 20.78 -2.97 20.78
CA THR A 320 20.25 -2.01 21.76
C THR A 320 20.69 -2.35 23.17
N ASP A 321 20.72 -3.63 23.53
CA ASP A 321 21.19 -4.08 24.86
C ASP A 321 22.70 -3.85 25.04
N ARG A 322 23.47 -3.85 23.93
CA ARG A 322 24.89 -3.51 23.90
C ARG A 322 25.18 -2.01 23.93
N GLN A 323 24.17 -1.14 23.90
CA GLN A 323 24.37 0.28 24.23
C GLN A 323 24.56 0.43 25.75
N THR A 324 25.70 -0.05 26.25
CA THR A 324 26.24 0.47 27.51
C THR A 324 26.48 1.95 27.30
N PRO A 325 25.95 2.87 28.14
CA PRO A 325 26.27 4.27 28.03
C PRO A 325 27.79 4.40 28.05
N ALA A 326 28.35 4.97 26.98
CA ALA A 326 29.79 5.19 26.91
C ALA A 326 30.22 5.90 28.20
N PRO A 327 31.27 5.43 28.89
CA PRO A 327 31.77 6.13 30.07
C PRO A 327 31.98 7.60 29.68
N PRO A 328 31.60 8.57 30.54
CA PRO A 328 31.74 9.97 30.23
C PRO A 328 33.17 10.21 29.77
N SER A 329 33.32 10.72 28.55
CA SER A 329 34.65 10.99 28.01
C SER A 329 35.40 11.86 29.02
N PRO A 330 36.66 11.56 29.34
CA PRO A 330 37.43 12.41 30.25
C PRO A 330 37.33 13.86 29.76
N PRO A 331 37.15 14.84 30.68
CA PRO A 331 37.00 16.23 30.29
C PRO A 331 38.18 16.60 29.39
N LYS A 332 37.86 17.17 28.21
CA LYS A 332 38.92 17.63 27.30
C LYS A 332 39.80 18.61 28.08
N PRO A 333 41.13 18.47 28.04
CA PRO A 333 41.99 19.43 28.70
C PRO A 333 41.67 20.82 28.16
N GLU A 334 41.48 21.78 29.06
CA GLU A 334 41.27 23.18 28.71
C GLU A 334 42.63 23.90 28.70
N PRO A 335 42.82 24.90 27.81
CA PRO A 335 44.04 25.68 27.81
C PRO A 335 44.18 26.46 29.12
N LEU A 336 45.40 26.51 29.65
CA LEU A 336 45.74 27.27 30.86
C LEU A 336 45.50 28.77 30.68
N ALA A 337 45.72 29.27 29.46
CA ALA A 337 45.41 30.64 29.09
C ALA A 337 45.07 30.75 27.60
N VAL A 338 44.16 31.67 27.27
CA VAL A 338 43.76 31.98 25.89
C VAL A 338 43.96 33.46 25.63
N ILE A 339 44.87 33.79 24.71
CA ILE A 339 45.12 35.15 24.25
C ILE A 339 44.24 35.41 23.02
N PRO A 340 43.32 36.40 23.07
CA PRO A 340 42.39 36.66 21.98
C PRO A 340 43.10 37.15 20.73
N SER A 341 42.55 36.80 19.57
CA SER A 341 42.97 37.34 18.28
C SER A 341 42.53 38.80 18.14
N GLY A 342 43.38 39.66 17.58
CA GLY A 342 43.05 41.07 17.29
C GLY A 342 43.78 42.11 18.15
N LEU A 343 44.68 41.67 19.03
CA LEU A 343 45.60 42.56 19.76
C LEU A 343 46.71 43.07 18.84
N SER A 344 47.29 44.23 19.18
CA SER A 344 48.52 44.70 18.54
C SER A 344 49.66 43.71 18.83
N ILE A 345 50.71 43.72 18.00
CA ILE A 345 51.84 42.79 18.18
C ILE A 345 52.50 42.99 19.55
N ASP A 346 52.63 44.23 20.01
CA ASP A 346 53.25 44.57 21.30
C ASP A 346 52.38 44.09 22.48
N ASP A 347 51.06 44.25 22.39
CA ASP A 347 50.11 43.76 23.41
C ASP A 347 50.08 42.22 23.46
N MET A 348 50.16 41.58 22.29
CA MET A 348 50.21 40.13 22.17
C MET A 348 51.51 39.57 22.78
N ILE A 349 52.66 40.20 22.51
CA ILE A 349 53.95 39.81 23.11
C ILE A 349 53.90 39.99 24.62
N THR A 350 53.35 41.11 25.10
CA THR A 350 53.24 41.40 26.54
C THR A 350 52.35 40.37 27.25
N GLN A 351 51.17 40.07 26.70
CA GLN A 351 50.27 39.06 27.28
C GLN A 351 50.85 37.66 27.20
N LEU A 352 51.58 37.32 26.13
CA LEU A 352 52.24 36.03 25.99
C LEU A 352 53.41 35.87 26.97
N ALA A 353 54.18 36.94 27.22
CA ALA A 353 55.25 36.95 28.20
C ALA A 353 54.71 36.81 29.63
N ALA A 354 53.62 37.50 29.97
CA ALA A 354 52.94 37.36 31.26
C ALA A 354 52.40 35.93 31.47
N ALA A 355 51.71 35.38 30.48
CA ALA A 355 51.17 34.03 30.55
C ALA A 355 52.26 32.95 30.64
N ARG A 356 53.42 33.16 30.01
CA ARG A 356 54.60 32.28 30.13
C ARG A 356 55.32 32.42 31.46
N ALA A 357 55.32 33.60 32.08
CA ALA A 357 55.89 33.78 33.42
C ALA A 357 55.07 33.01 34.48
N GLU A 358 53.75 33.00 34.32
CA GLU A 358 52.83 32.24 35.19
C GLU A 358 52.86 30.73 34.91
N HIS A 359 53.07 30.34 33.65
CA HIS A 359 53.13 28.94 33.22
C HIS A 359 54.41 28.64 32.41
N PRO A 360 55.59 28.54 33.07
CA PRO A 360 56.88 28.45 32.39
C PRO A 360 57.10 27.17 31.57
N LYS A 361 56.31 26.12 31.84
CA LYS A 361 56.37 24.84 31.10
C LYS A 361 55.29 24.71 30.03
N ALA A 362 54.42 25.71 29.85
CA ALA A 362 53.31 25.58 28.93
C ALA A 362 53.73 25.74 27.46
N VAL A 363 53.16 24.90 26.60
CA VAL A 363 53.37 24.94 25.14
C VAL A 363 52.35 25.86 24.51
N VAL A 364 52.82 26.80 23.69
CA VAL A 364 51.96 27.72 22.96
C VAL A 364 51.48 27.03 21.68
N ARG A 365 50.16 26.97 21.50
CA ARG A 365 49.52 26.42 20.30
C ARG A 365 48.60 27.46 19.68
N ARG A 366 48.38 27.36 18.37
CA ARG A 366 47.40 28.18 17.67
C ARG A 366 46.03 27.53 17.78
N GLY A 367 45.15 28.17 18.52
CA GLY A 367 43.76 27.78 18.71
C GLY A 367 42.84 28.17 17.57
N ASN A 368 41.55 27.88 17.74
CA ASN A 368 40.54 28.24 16.75
C ASN A 368 40.41 29.77 16.63
N ARG A 369 40.15 30.27 15.43
CA ARG A 369 40.11 31.72 15.09
C ARG A 369 41.40 32.49 15.38
N ASN A 370 42.57 31.86 15.22
CA ASN A 370 43.90 32.47 15.38
C ASN A 370 44.20 33.00 16.79
N ARG A 371 43.58 32.43 17.81
CA ARG A 371 43.93 32.70 19.21
C ARG A 371 45.21 31.97 19.55
N LEU A 372 46.02 32.51 20.46
CA LEU A 372 47.15 31.78 21.02
C LEU A 372 46.69 31.15 22.34
N GLU A 373 46.86 29.84 22.46
CA GLU A 373 46.44 29.06 23.62
C GLU A 373 47.68 28.46 24.29
N LEU A 374 47.79 28.60 25.61
CA LEU A 374 48.84 27.93 26.39
C LEU A 374 48.30 26.62 26.94
N TRP A 375 49.03 25.54 26.69
CA TRP A 375 48.66 24.19 27.09
C TRP A 375 49.68 23.62 28.08
N PRO A 376 49.26 22.80 29.06
CA PRO A 376 50.22 22.03 29.84
C PRO A 376 51.01 21.10 28.89
N GLU A 377 52.29 20.89 29.18
CA GLU A 377 53.19 20.04 28.39
C GLU A 377 52.67 18.60 28.25
#